data_AF-A0A550C1M8-F1
#
_entry.id   AF-A0A550C1M8-F1
#
_cell.length_a   1.000
_cell.length_b   1.000
_cell.length_c   1.000
_cell.angle_alpha   90.00
_cell.angle_beta   90.00
_cell.angle_gamma   90.00
#
_symmetry.space_group_name_H-M   'P 1'
#
loop_
_entity.id
_entity.type
_entity.pdbx_description
1 polymer ?
#
loop_
_entity_poly.entity_id
_entity_poly.type
_entity_poly.pdbx_seq_one_letter_code
_entity_poly.pdbx_strand_id
1 'polypeptide(L)'
;MTSTSATTGRPQVPPLLLAEALGFVPQLVLDDITNVGNDCIGRSLLGIEQFLESGYVAKADDDELKEERRQEVEHGLHQCQTLLEHHTDIAFDSFEAWCLRNIFAVPPGLPYVLPHQEGLDMTTTPEQEQELMAEIDALREQLANEKKISRLAQRAMRIAATERREAEKDLAASPSSISRL
;
A
#
# COMPACT_ATOMS: atom_id res chain seq x y z
N MET A 1 0.70 -40.74 28.79
CA MET A 1 -0.20 -41.11 27.68
C MET A 1 -1.03 -39.89 27.32
N THR A 2 -0.55 -39.06 26.40
CA THR A 2 -1.35 -38.01 25.76
C THR A 2 -0.91 -37.96 24.30
N SER A 3 -1.65 -38.71 23.49
CA SER A 3 -1.60 -38.72 22.05
C SER A 3 -1.92 -37.32 21.51
N THR A 4 -0.90 -36.63 20.99
CA THR A 4 -1.10 -35.45 20.14
C THR A 4 -1.46 -35.97 18.75
N SER A 5 -2.74 -35.87 18.42
CA SER A 5 -3.28 -36.10 17.09
C SER A 5 -2.54 -35.22 16.09
N ALA A 6 -1.82 -35.84 15.15
CA ALA A 6 -1.26 -35.17 14.01
C ALA A 6 -2.40 -34.64 13.14
N THR A 7 -2.67 -33.34 13.21
CA THR A 7 -3.53 -32.65 12.25
C THR A 7 -2.89 -32.79 10.87
N THR A 8 -3.49 -33.63 10.03
CA THR A 8 -3.21 -33.79 8.60
C THR A 8 -3.69 -32.58 7.80
N GLY A 9 -3.22 -31.39 8.17
CA GLY A 9 -3.31 -30.18 7.37
C GLY A 9 -1.90 -29.76 6.99
N ARG A 10 -1.64 -29.57 5.68
CA ARG A 10 -0.37 -29.04 5.18
C ARG A 10 0.03 -27.82 6.05
N PRO A 11 1.28 -27.71 6.57
CA PRO A 11 1.67 -26.57 7.39
C PRO A 11 1.41 -25.28 6.62
N GLN A 12 0.37 -24.54 7.00
CA GLN A 12 0.09 -23.25 6.40
C GLN A 12 1.05 -22.26 7.01
N VAL A 13 1.89 -21.67 6.16
CA VAL A 13 2.67 -20.50 6.53
C VAL A 13 1.68 -19.41 6.97
N PRO A 14 2.01 -18.61 8.01
CA PRO A 14 1.13 -17.54 8.46
C PRO A 14 0.74 -16.64 7.28
N PRO A 15 -0.56 -16.37 7.07
CA PRO A 15 -1.04 -15.51 5.97
C PRO A 15 -0.34 -14.14 5.94
N LEU A 16 0.09 -13.68 7.11
CA LEU A 16 0.83 -12.43 7.29
C LEU A 16 2.17 -12.40 6.56
N LEU A 17 2.91 -13.52 6.51
CA LEU A 17 4.22 -13.55 5.83
C LEU A 17 4.06 -13.33 4.33
N LEU A 18 2.99 -13.88 3.75
CA LEU A 18 2.70 -13.71 2.33
C LEU A 18 2.24 -12.29 2.00
N ALA A 19 1.39 -11.71 2.85
CA ALA A 19 0.96 -10.33 2.71
C ALA A 19 2.14 -9.34 2.84
N GLU A 20 3.04 -9.60 3.79
CA GLU A 20 4.27 -8.84 3.98
C GLU A 20 5.22 -8.99 2.78
N ALA A 21 5.34 -10.21 2.23
CA ALA A 21 6.16 -10.47 1.04
C ALA A 21 5.69 -9.75 -0.21
N LEU A 22 4.38 -9.73 -0.43
CA LEU A 22 3.77 -9.14 -1.62
C LEU A 22 3.53 -7.63 -1.47
N GLY A 23 3.51 -7.12 -0.23
CA GLY A 23 3.14 -5.74 0.07
C GLY A 23 1.63 -5.47 -0.02
N PHE A 24 0.83 -6.51 -0.27
CA PHE A 24 -0.64 -6.45 -0.31
C PHE A 24 -1.23 -7.81 0.09
N VAL A 25 -2.49 -7.82 0.50
CA VAL A 25 -3.21 -9.05 0.83
C VAL A 25 -3.73 -9.69 -0.47
N PRO A 26 -3.37 -10.95 -0.80
CA PRO A 26 -3.78 -11.59 -2.05
C PRO A 26 -5.28 -11.61 -2.31
N GLN A 27 -6.09 -11.72 -1.24
CA GLN A 27 -7.54 -11.70 -1.32
C GLN A 27 -8.07 -10.41 -1.97
N LEU A 28 -7.44 -9.26 -1.73
CA LEU A 28 -7.88 -7.99 -2.34
C LEU A 28 -7.77 -8.01 -3.87
N VAL A 29 -6.70 -8.62 -4.40
CA VAL A 29 -6.54 -8.74 -5.85
C VAL A 29 -7.56 -9.70 -6.44
N LEU A 30 -7.91 -10.77 -5.72
CA LEU A 30 -8.93 -11.72 -6.16
C LEU A 30 -10.32 -11.06 -6.14
N ASP A 31 -10.65 -10.28 -5.10
CA ASP A 31 -11.87 -9.48 -5.02
C ASP A 31 -11.96 -8.48 -6.19
N ASP A 32 -10.88 -7.75 -6.46
CA ASP A 32 -10.82 -6.79 -7.58
C ASP A 32 -11.05 -7.49 -8.93
N ILE A 33 -10.50 -8.69 -9.14
CA ILE A 33 -10.72 -9.48 -10.36
C ILE A 33 -12.19 -9.89 -10.48
N THR A 34 -12.81 -10.37 -9.40
CA THR A 34 -14.23 -10.74 -9.39
C THR A 34 -15.12 -9.54 -9.69
N ASN A 35 -14.82 -8.37 -9.10
CA ASN A 35 -15.53 -7.12 -9.36
C ASN A 35 -15.44 -6.72 -10.84
N VAL A 36 -14.25 -6.75 -11.42
CA VAL A 36 -14.06 -6.45 -12.85
C VAL A 36 -14.76 -7.48 -13.74
N GLY A 37 -14.78 -8.76 -13.34
CA GLY A 37 -15.50 -9.82 -14.04
C GLY A 37 -17.00 -9.54 -14.11
N ASN A 38 -17.60 -9.19 -12.98
CA ASN A 38 -19.03 -8.86 -12.88
C ASN A 38 -19.39 -7.59 -13.67
N ASP A 39 -18.55 -6.56 -13.60
CA ASP A 39 -18.70 -5.35 -14.42
C ASP A 39 -18.65 -5.65 -15.93
N CYS A 40 -17.75 -6.56 -16.34
CA CYS A 40 -17.60 -6.96 -17.74
C CYS A 40 -18.85 -7.71 -18.25
N ILE A 41 -19.41 -8.59 -17.42
CA ILE A 41 -20.66 -9.30 -17.72
C ILE A 41 -21.80 -8.30 -17.93
N GLY A 42 -21.98 -7.36 -17.00
CA GLY A 42 -23.02 -6.32 -17.11
C GLY A 42 -22.88 -5.50 -18.39
N ARG A 43 -21.66 -5.04 -18.71
CA ARG A 43 -21.38 -4.30 -19.95
C ARG A 43 -21.65 -5.12 -21.21
N SER A 44 -21.34 -6.41 -21.18
CA SER A 44 -21.58 -7.30 -22.31
C SER A 44 -23.07 -7.51 -22.55
N LEU A 45 -23.86 -7.70 -21.49
CA LEU A 45 -25.31 -7.80 -21.60
C LEU A 45 -25.96 -6.51 -22.11
N LEU A 46 -25.52 -5.35 -21.63
CA LEU A 46 -25.98 -4.05 -22.15
C LEU A 46 -25.68 -3.90 -23.65
N GLY A 47 -24.51 -4.36 -24.10
CA GLY A 47 -24.17 -4.37 -25.52
C GLY A 47 -25.08 -5.28 -26.35
N ILE A 48 -25.44 -6.46 -25.81
CA ILE A 48 -26.38 -7.39 -26.44
C ILE A 48 -27.79 -6.79 -26.48
N GLU A 49 -28.24 -6.16 -25.41
CA GLU A 49 -29.53 -5.47 -25.31
C GLU A 49 -29.66 -4.43 -26.43
N GLN A 50 -28.70 -3.50 -26.52
CA GLN A 50 -28.70 -2.44 -27.53
C GLN A 50 -28.67 -3.00 -28.97
N PHE A 51 -27.95 -4.11 -29.18
CA PHE A 51 -27.93 -4.80 -30.47
C PHE A 51 -29.30 -5.42 -30.82
N LEU A 52 -29.97 -6.05 -29.86
CA LEU A 52 -31.30 -6.64 -30.05
C LEU A 52 -32.38 -5.58 -30.22
N GLU A 53 -32.31 -4.48 -29.47
CA GLU A 53 -33.23 -3.34 -29.64
C GLU A 53 -33.15 -2.76 -31.05
N SER A 54 -31.95 -2.50 -31.54
CA SER A 54 -31.75 -1.94 -32.89
C SER A 54 -31.97 -2.95 -34.02
N GLY A 55 -31.67 -4.23 -33.79
CA GLY A 55 -31.66 -5.26 -34.83
C GLY A 55 -32.95 -6.08 -34.95
N TYR A 56 -33.69 -6.24 -33.86
CA TYR A 56 -34.86 -7.13 -33.73
C TYR A 56 -36.13 -6.37 -33.35
N VAL A 57 -36.08 -5.55 -32.30
CA VAL A 57 -37.26 -4.78 -31.82
C VAL A 57 -37.61 -3.68 -32.82
N ALA A 58 -36.64 -2.88 -33.26
CA ALA A 58 -36.87 -1.77 -34.20
C ALA A 58 -37.41 -2.20 -35.57
N LYS A 59 -37.33 -3.50 -35.92
CA LYS A 59 -37.84 -4.07 -37.18
C LYS A 59 -39.26 -4.62 -37.08
N ALA A 60 -39.99 -4.40 -35.99
CA ALA A 60 -41.40 -4.78 -35.91
C ALA A 60 -42.29 -3.79 -36.69
N ASP A 61 -43.31 -4.34 -37.35
CA ASP A 61 -44.17 -3.63 -38.31
C ASP A 61 -45.20 -2.70 -37.63
N ASP A 62 -45.60 -3.03 -36.40
CA ASP A 62 -46.50 -2.22 -35.57
C ASP A 62 -45.99 -2.10 -34.13
N ASP A 63 -46.65 -1.25 -33.34
CA ASP A 63 -46.22 -0.95 -31.97
C ASP A 63 -46.60 -2.05 -30.96
N GLU A 64 -47.59 -2.91 -31.25
CA GLU A 64 -47.96 -4.05 -30.40
C GLU A 64 -46.87 -5.13 -30.48
N LEU A 65 -46.43 -5.47 -31.70
CA LEU A 65 -45.33 -6.39 -31.97
C LEU A 65 -43.99 -5.87 -31.45
N LYS A 66 -43.74 -4.55 -31.46
CA LYS A 66 -42.53 -3.97 -30.86
C LYS A 66 -42.49 -4.21 -29.36
N GLU A 67 -43.60 -4.00 -28.69
CA GLU A 67 -43.69 -4.16 -27.25
C GLU A 67 -43.58 -5.64 -26.84
N GLU A 68 -44.21 -6.55 -27.58
CA GLU A 68 -44.02 -7.99 -27.41
C GLU A 68 -42.55 -8.42 -27.56
N ARG A 69 -41.87 -7.96 -28.62
CA ARG A 69 -40.45 -8.26 -28.84
C ARG A 69 -39.55 -7.64 -27.79
N ARG A 70 -39.86 -6.45 -27.29
CA ARG A 70 -39.12 -5.82 -26.20
C ARG A 70 -39.23 -6.66 -24.93
N GLN A 71 -40.44 -7.08 -24.56
CA GLN A 71 -40.66 -7.93 -23.39
C GLN A 71 -39.97 -9.30 -23.52
N GLU A 72 -39.97 -9.89 -24.71
CA GLU A 72 -39.23 -11.12 -25.00
C GLU A 72 -37.72 -10.93 -24.80
N VAL A 73 -37.15 -9.83 -25.32
CA VAL A 73 -35.73 -9.50 -25.17
C VAL A 73 -35.37 -9.24 -23.70
N GLU A 74 -36.14 -8.42 -22.99
CA GLU A 74 -35.92 -8.14 -21.56
C GLU A 74 -35.96 -9.43 -20.73
N HIS A 75 -36.95 -10.27 -20.95
CA HIS A 75 -37.09 -11.54 -20.23
C HIS A 75 -35.93 -12.50 -20.53
N GLY A 76 -35.59 -12.69 -21.81
CA GLY A 76 -34.51 -13.57 -22.23
C GLY A 76 -33.15 -13.07 -21.74
N LEU A 77 -32.91 -11.75 -21.79
CA LEU A 77 -31.68 -11.14 -21.29
C LEU A 77 -31.56 -11.30 -19.77
N HIS A 78 -32.66 -11.12 -19.03
CA HIS A 78 -32.67 -11.34 -17.59
C HIS A 78 -32.36 -12.80 -17.24
N GLN A 79 -32.96 -13.78 -17.94
CA GLN A 79 -32.62 -15.19 -17.76
C GLN A 79 -31.15 -15.48 -18.06
N CYS A 80 -30.62 -14.89 -19.14
CA CYS A 80 -29.21 -15.02 -19.51
C CYS A 80 -28.30 -14.42 -18.43
N GLN A 81 -28.66 -13.25 -17.89
CA GLN A 81 -27.95 -12.59 -16.79
C GLN A 81 -27.85 -13.52 -15.59
N THR A 82 -28.98 -14.00 -15.08
CA THR A 82 -29.01 -14.85 -13.89
C THR A 82 -28.21 -16.14 -14.10
N LEU A 83 -28.28 -16.74 -15.28
CA LEU A 83 -27.50 -17.93 -15.61
C LEU A 83 -26.00 -17.64 -15.61
N LEU A 84 -25.61 -16.52 -16.21
CA LEU A 84 -24.21 -16.13 -16.33
C LEU A 84 -23.62 -15.75 -14.98
N GLU A 85 -24.34 -14.97 -14.17
CA GLU A 85 -23.97 -14.64 -12.78
C GLU A 85 -23.75 -15.93 -11.97
N HIS A 86 -24.71 -16.85 -12.00
CA HIS A 86 -24.59 -18.11 -11.25
C HIS A 86 -23.36 -18.94 -11.63
N HIS A 87 -23.10 -19.11 -12.93
CA HIS A 87 -21.95 -19.90 -13.38
C HIS A 87 -20.62 -19.17 -13.16
N THR A 88 -20.64 -17.84 -13.25
CA THR A 88 -19.44 -17.03 -13.06
C THR A 88 -19.05 -16.99 -11.58
N ASP A 89 -20.01 -16.89 -10.66
CA ASP A 89 -19.76 -16.99 -9.22
C ASP A 89 -19.07 -18.32 -8.87
N ILE A 90 -19.61 -19.45 -9.34
CA ILE A 90 -19.00 -20.78 -9.10
C ILE A 90 -17.58 -20.87 -9.67
N ALA A 91 -17.37 -20.29 -10.85
CA ALA A 91 -16.06 -20.28 -11.50
C ALA A 91 -15.06 -19.41 -10.75
N PHE A 92 -15.47 -18.22 -10.29
CA PHE A 92 -14.62 -17.31 -9.52
C PHE A 92 -14.32 -17.84 -8.12
N ASP A 93 -15.28 -18.47 -7.43
CA ASP A 93 -15.03 -19.16 -6.16
C ASP A 93 -13.98 -20.27 -6.33
N SER A 94 -14.09 -21.06 -7.40
CA SER A 94 -13.14 -22.13 -7.72
C SER A 94 -11.76 -21.57 -8.08
N PHE A 95 -11.73 -20.45 -8.81
CA PHE A 95 -10.52 -19.74 -9.19
C PHE A 95 -9.81 -19.14 -7.96
N GLU A 96 -10.55 -18.49 -7.06
CA GLU A 96 -10.04 -17.94 -5.80
C GLU A 96 -9.40 -19.05 -4.97
N ALA A 97 -10.14 -20.14 -4.73
CA ALA A 97 -9.65 -21.27 -3.97
C ALA A 97 -8.40 -21.90 -4.59
N TRP A 98 -8.34 -21.98 -5.93
CA TRP A 98 -7.16 -22.50 -6.64
C TRP A 98 -5.97 -21.55 -6.52
N CYS A 99 -6.18 -20.24 -6.63
CA CYS A 99 -5.12 -19.23 -6.50
C CYS A 99 -4.51 -19.25 -5.11
N LEU A 100 -5.34 -19.25 -4.06
CA LEU A 100 -4.88 -19.31 -2.67
C LEU A 100 -4.16 -20.64 -2.34
N ARG A 101 -4.47 -21.72 -3.05
CA ARG A 101 -3.83 -23.02 -2.83
C ARG A 101 -2.53 -23.24 -3.61
N ASN A 102 -2.32 -22.54 -4.72
CA ASN A 102 -1.21 -22.80 -5.64
C ASN A 102 -0.32 -21.58 -5.92
N ILE A 103 -0.91 -20.44 -6.28
CA ILE A 103 -0.17 -19.23 -6.65
C ILE A 103 0.28 -18.50 -5.37
N PHE A 104 -0.68 -18.25 -4.49
CA PHE A 104 -0.49 -17.53 -3.23
C PHE A 104 -0.27 -18.52 -2.08
N ALA A 105 0.55 -19.54 -2.31
CA ALA A 105 0.85 -20.57 -1.34
C ALA A 105 2.35 -20.75 -1.20
N VAL A 106 2.84 -20.64 0.04
CA VAL A 106 4.22 -20.97 0.37
C VAL A 106 4.29 -22.45 0.76
N PRO A 107 5.16 -23.27 0.14
CA PRO A 107 5.29 -24.66 0.49
C PRO A 107 5.80 -24.83 1.93
N PRO A 108 5.26 -25.81 2.68
CA PRO A 108 5.69 -26.05 4.05
C PRO A 108 7.14 -26.50 4.11
N GLY A 109 7.88 -26.00 5.10
CA GLY A 109 9.26 -26.44 5.36
C GLY A 109 10.34 -25.67 4.61
N LEU A 110 9.98 -24.61 3.86
CA LEU A 110 10.97 -23.67 3.33
C LEU A 110 11.16 -22.53 4.33
N PRO A 111 12.39 -22.29 4.85
CA PRO A 111 12.69 -21.13 5.67
C PRO A 111 12.73 -19.89 4.76
N TYR A 112 11.56 -19.31 4.52
CA TYR A 112 11.45 -18.07 3.75
C TYR A 112 11.76 -16.89 4.67
N VAL A 113 12.91 -16.26 4.45
CA VAL A 113 13.31 -15.03 5.11
C VAL A 113 13.12 -13.91 4.10
N LEU A 114 12.30 -12.91 4.46
CA LEU A 114 12.13 -11.76 3.60
C LEU A 114 13.41 -10.90 3.57
N PRO A 115 13.70 -10.19 2.47
CA PRO A 115 14.89 -9.35 2.38
C PRO A 115 15.02 -8.33 3.51
N HIS A 116 13.89 -7.77 3.98
CA HIS A 116 13.89 -6.84 5.12
C HIS A 116 13.93 -7.51 6.50
N GLN A 117 13.80 -8.84 6.54
CA GLN A 117 14.00 -9.66 7.74
C GLN A 117 15.44 -10.19 7.84
N GLU A 118 16.26 -9.96 6.80
CA GLU A 118 17.68 -10.32 6.80
C GLU A 118 18.44 -9.46 7.83
N GLY A 119 19.02 -10.13 8.84
CA GLY A 119 19.75 -9.45 9.91
C GLY A 119 18.93 -9.06 11.14
N LEU A 120 17.65 -9.45 11.22
CA LEU A 120 16.87 -9.33 12.46
C LEU A 120 17.38 -10.32 13.52
N ASP A 121 17.90 -9.80 14.62
CA ASP A 121 18.28 -10.60 15.78
C ASP A 121 17.10 -10.78 16.73
N MET A 122 16.40 -11.91 16.60
CA MET A 122 15.28 -12.27 17.48
C MET A 122 15.71 -12.78 18.87
N THR A 123 17.00 -12.74 19.21
CA THR A 123 17.52 -13.14 20.53
C THR A 123 17.60 -12.01 21.54
N THR A 124 17.31 -10.78 21.11
CA THR A 124 17.36 -9.57 21.96
C THR A 124 16.28 -9.63 23.04
N THR A 125 16.64 -9.35 24.29
CA THR A 125 15.69 -9.35 25.42
C THR A 125 14.97 -8.00 25.55
N PRO A 126 13.75 -7.94 26.10
CA PRO A 126 13.02 -6.68 26.25
C PRO A 126 13.76 -5.65 27.14
N GLU A 127 14.61 -6.12 28.06
CA GLU A 127 15.47 -5.25 28.88
C GLU A 127 16.55 -4.58 28.01
N GLN A 128 17.18 -5.32 27.11
CA GLN A 128 18.16 -4.79 26.17
C GLN A 128 17.52 -3.76 25.22
N GLU A 129 16.31 -4.02 24.74
CA GLU A 129 15.57 -3.05 23.93
C GLU A 129 15.30 -1.74 24.70
N GLN A 130 14.91 -1.83 25.98
CA GLN A 130 14.69 -0.65 26.81
C GLN A 130 15.98 0.13 27.08
N GLU A 131 17.10 -0.56 27.33
CA GLU A 131 18.41 0.06 27.49
C GLU A 131 18.84 0.79 26.22
N LEU A 132 18.71 0.17 25.05
CA LEU A 132 19.00 0.81 23.76
C LEU A 132 18.08 2.02 23.51
N MET A 133 16.79 1.92 23.85
CA MET A 133 15.85 3.03 23.70
C MET A 133 16.25 4.22 24.58
N ALA A 134 16.64 3.96 25.83
CA ALA A 134 17.12 4.98 26.76
C ALA A 134 18.44 5.61 26.28
N GLU A 135 19.36 4.81 25.71
CA GLU A 135 20.59 5.31 25.11
C GLU A 135 20.31 6.22 23.91
N ILE A 136 19.38 5.82 23.03
CA ILE A 136 18.95 6.64 21.88
C ILE A 136 18.40 7.99 22.35
N ASP A 137 17.58 8.01 23.39
CA ASP A 137 17.00 9.26 23.90
C ASP A 137 18.06 10.14 24.59
N ALA A 138 19.01 9.55 25.31
CA ALA A 138 20.15 10.29 25.86
C ALA A 138 21.02 10.91 24.75
N LEU A 139 21.30 10.17 23.67
CA LEU A 139 22.04 10.68 22.51
C LEU A 139 21.28 11.79 21.78
N ARG A 140 19.95 11.69 21.67
CA ARG A 140 19.11 12.76 21.10
C ARG A 140 19.20 14.03 21.92
N GLU A 141 19.19 13.93 23.25
CA GLU A 141 19.33 15.08 24.14
C GLU A 141 20.72 15.72 24.02
N GLN A 142 21.78 14.91 24.01
CA GLN A 142 23.15 15.37 23.79
C GLN A 142 23.28 16.13 22.45
N LEU A 143 22.74 15.56 21.37
CA LEU A 143 22.74 16.19 20.05
C LEU A 143 21.95 17.51 20.04
N ALA A 144 20.84 17.60 20.77
CA ALA A 144 20.07 18.83 20.90
C ALA A 144 20.85 19.93 21.63
N ASN A 145 21.54 19.56 22.71
CA ASN A 145 22.39 20.46 23.49
C ASN A 145 23.58 20.97 22.66
N GLU A 146 24.25 20.07 21.95
CA GLU A 146 25.38 20.43 21.08
C GLU A 146 24.94 21.35 19.94
N LYS A 147 23.80 21.05 19.28
CA LYS A 147 23.20 21.93 18.27
C LYS A 147 22.86 23.32 18.85
N LYS A 148 22.39 23.40 20.10
CA LYS A 148 22.08 24.67 20.77
C LYS A 148 23.35 25.48 21.03
N ILE A 149 24.40 24.86 21.57
CA ILE A 149 25.69 25.51 21.81
C ILE A 149 26.31 25.98 20.50
N SER A 150 26.31 25.13 19.47
CA SER A 150 26.82 25.47 18.14
C SER A 150 26.11 26.69 17.54
N ARG A 151 24.79 26.79 17.66
CA ARG A 151 24.01 27.97 17.23
C ARG A 151 24.39 29.24 18.00
N LEU A 152 24.58 29.14 19.32
CA LEU A 152 24.99 30.29 20.14
C LEU A 152 26.41 30.75 19.79
N ALA A 153 27.34 29.81 19.63
CA ALA A 153 28.72 30.11 19.23
C ALA A 153 28.76 30.79 17.85
N GLN A 154 27.99 30.28 16.87
CA GLN A 154 27.87 30.92 15.55
C GLN A 154 27.31 32.35 15.63
N ARG A 155 26.32 32.60 16.49
CA ARG A 155 25.78 33.95 16.71
C ARG A 155 26.82 34.87 17.33
N ALA A 156 27.53 34.41 18.36
CA ALA A 156 28.60 35.18 19.01
C ALA A 156 29.73 35.51 18.03
N MET A 157 30.16 34.54 17.20
CA MET A 157 31.16 34.77 16.16
C MET A 157 30.71 35.82 15.14
N ARG A 158 29.42 35.82 14.75
CA ARG A 158 28.88 36.85 13.84
C ARG A 158 28.93 38.25 14.45
N ILE A 159 28.53 38.38 15.72
CA ILE A 159 28.55 39.66 16.45
C ILE A 159 30.00 40.16 16.60
N ALA A 160 30.91 39.29 17.04
CA ALA A 160 32.32 39.64 17.17
C ALA A 160 32.94 40.05 15.82
N ALA A 161 32.57 39.39 14.72
CA ALA A 161 33.02 39.77 13.38
C ALA A 161 32.48 41.13 12.93
N THR A 162 31.23 41.47 13.27
CA THR A 162 30.66 42.80 12.99
C THR A 162 31.33 43.88 13.81
N GLU A 163 31.50 43.68 15.12
CA GLU A 163 32.18 44.62 16.03
C GLU A 163 33.62 44.85 15.59
N ARG A 164 34.36 43.78 15.24
CA ARG A 164 35.71 43.90 14.69
C ARG A 164 35.75 44.75 13.43
N ARG A 165 34.80 44.55 12.50
CA ARG A 165 34.73 45.32 11.26
C ARG A 165 34.42 46.79 11.51
N GLU A 166 33.60 47.09 12.51
CA GLU A 166 33.31 48.47 12.92
C GLU A 166 34.55 49.12 13.55
N ALA A 167 35.22 48.44 14.49
CA ALA A 167 36.47 48.92 15.09
C ALA A 167 37.59 49.14 14.04
N GLU A 168 37.72 48.25 13.05
CA GLU A 168 38.65 48.41 11.93
C GLU A 168 38.31 49.64 11.08
N LYS A 169 37.03 49.94 10.85
CA LYS A 169 36.59 51.16 10.16
C LYS A 169 36.87 52.42 10.97
N ASP A 170 36.59 52.41 12.27
CA ASP A 170 36.83 53.54 13.16
C ASP A 170 38.33 53.86 13.27
N LEU A 171 39.17 52.83 13.34
CA LEU A 171 40.63 52.98 13.30
C LEU A 171 41.11 53.55 11.96
N ALA A 172 40.52 53.13 10.85
CA ALA A 172 40.84 53.67 9.52
C ALA A 172 40.31 55.11 9.30
N ALA A 173 39.24 55.51 10.01
CA ALA A 173 38.65 56.84 9.95
C ALA A 173 39.31 57.85 10.90
N SER A 174 40.09 57.39 11.89
CA SER A 174 40.83 58.27 12.79
C SER A 174 42.00 58.93 12.04
N PRO A 175 42.07 60.27 11.92
CA PRO A 175 43.16 60.91 11.20
C PRO A 175 44.45 60.75 12.01
N SER A 176 45.51 60.31 11.34
CA SER A 176 46.90 60.29 11.82
C SER A 176 47.30 61.63 12.44
N SER A 177 47.02 61.80 13.72
CA SER A 177 47.30 63.00 14.52
C SER A 177 48.32 62.68 15.60
N ILE A 178 49.37 61.93 15.25
CA ILE A 178 50.60 61.82 16.04
C ILE A 178 51.78 61.92 15.07
N SER A 179 51.97 63.13 14.55
CA SER A 179 53.25 63.60 13.99
C SER A 179 53.27 65.12 14.03
N ARG A 180 53.67 65.66 15.18
CA ARG A 180 54.43 66.90 15.42
C ARG A 180 54.11 67.44 16.81
N LEU A 181 54.96 67.11 17.78
CA LEU A 181 55.93 68.00 18.44
C LEU A 181 56.52 67.26 19.64
#